data_AF-G4Z6I4-F1
#
_entry.id   AF-G4Z6I4-F1
#
_cell.length_a   1.000
_cell.length_b   1.000
_cell.length_c   1.000
_cell.angle_alpha   90.00
_cell.angle_beta   90.00
_cell.angle_gamma   90.00
#
_symmetry.space_group_name_H-M   'P 1'
#
loop_
_entity.id
_entity.type
_entity.pdbx_description
1 polymer ?
#
loop_
_entity_poly.entity_id
_entity_poly.type
_entity_poly.pdbx_seq_one_letter_code
_entity_poly.pdbx_strand_id
1 'polypeptide(L)'
;MASTSSRPPSARQQLHGFCKARFSKLVDAWFAVQLAHYGGKYSIERMLALEEYSRDTSLTRVLLVTVGSPLLVFAVVLLQESIPLQDPAAGWKANYGFWFRVGIVGIAVGIATTVHLRLWIGIHKISTLCTIFYCIATGIGYISSGIAAATVWVFPIPFYMFTLGGVTSLIILAYIRIVMGSRAFWEIFHQHELLRRMKQISILQAFLYVVYPFYQVLFTKTNHTNYELPVIMLLPAFRLVIK
;
A
#
# COMPACT_ATOMS: atom_id res chain seq x y z
N MET A 1 -41.06 37.11 -45.85
CA MET A 1 -41.26 35.67 -45.57
C MET A 1 -40.10 34.90 -46.17
N ALA A 2 -39.17 34.42 -45.35
CA ALA A 2 -38.17 33.43 -45.78
C ALA A 2 -37.98 32.47 -44.59
N SER A 3 -38.64 31.33 -44.66
CA SER A 3 -38.58 30.26 -43.66
C SER A 3 -37.22 29.55 -43.75
N THR A 4 -36.32 29.83 -42.81
CA THR A 4 -35.09 29.05 -42.63
C THR A 4 -35.46 27.70 -42.01
N SER A 5 -35.67 26.70 -42.88
CA SER A 5 -35.82 25.30 -42.50
C SER A 5 -34.52 24.85 -41.81
N SER A 6 -34.53 24.76 -40.47
CA SER A 6 -33.49 24.08 -39.71
C SER A 6 -33.56 22.59 -40.03
N ARG A 7 -32.65 22.09 -40.88
CA ARG A 7 -32.54 20.65 -41.15
C ARG A 7 -32.31 19.91 -39.82
N PRO A 8 -33.02 18.80 -39.56
CA PRO A 8 -32.79 18.03 -38.35
C PRO A 8 -31.34 17.53 -38.33
N PRO A 9 -30.68 17.57 -37.17
CA PRO A 9 -29.28 17.13 -37.05
C PRO A 9 -29.16 15.68 -37.50
N SER A 10 -28.20 15.42 -38.38
CA SER A 10 -27.95 14.07 -38.89
C SER A 10 -27.69 13.09 -37.74
N ALA A 11 -28.18 11.85 -37.85
CA ALA A 11 -28.06 10.82 -36.80
C ALA A 11 -26.62 10.66 -36.26
N ARG A 12 -25.62 10.89 -37.13
CA ARG A 12 -24.19 10.88 -36.79
C ARG A 12 -23.77 12.02 -35.84
N GLN A 13 -24.34 13.23 -36.00
CA GLN A 13 -24.10 14.36 -35.10
C GLN A 13 -24.77 14.16 -33.75
N GLN A 14 -25.97 13.57 -33.73
CA GLN A 14 -26.66 13.22 -32.48
C GLN A 14 -25.90 12.13 -31.70
N LEU A 15 -25.41 11.10 -32.39
CA LEU A 15 -24.61 10.03 -31.78
C LEU A 15 -23.30 10.57 -31.20
N HIS A 16 -22.61 11.45 -31.93
CA HIS A 16 -21.38 12.08 -31.47
C HIS A 16 -21.60 12.98 -30.25
N GLY A 17 -22.69 13.76 -30.23
CA GLY A 17 -23.08 14.57 -29.07
C GLY A 17 -23.41 13.71 -27.84
N PHE A 18 -24.11 12.60 -28.04
CA PHE A 18 -24.43 11.66 -26.97
C PHE A 18 -23.19 10.94 -26.42
N CYS A 19 -22.29 10.48 -27.28
CA CYS A 19 -21.01 9.89 -26.89
C CYS A 19 -20.13 10.88 -26.13
N LYS A 20 -20.03 12.14 -26.60
CA LYS A 20 -19.27 13.19 -25.92
C LYS A 20 -19.87 13.53 -24.55
N ALA A 21 -21.19 13.60 -24.44
CA ALA A 21 -21.87 13.84 -23.17
C ALA A 21 -21.70 12.68 -22.18
N ARG A 22 -21.78 11.43 -22.63
CA ARG A 22 -21.48 10.26 -21.79
C ARG A 22 -20.01 10.19 -21.39
N PHE A 23 -19.09 10.49 -22.30
CA PHE A 23 -17.66 10.53 -22.01
C PHE A 23 -17.35 11.62 -20.98
N SER A 24 -17.91 12.83 -21.13
CA SER A 24 -17.78 13.89 -20.13
C SER A 24 -18.31 13.43 -18.77
N LYS A 25 -19.51 12.84 -18.70
CA LYS A 25 -20.08 12.34 -17.44
C LYS A 25 -19.24 11.23 -16.80
N LEU A 26 -18.62 10.36 -17.60
CA LEU A 26 -17.72 9.33 -17.11
C LEU A 26 -16.41 9.92 -16.61
N VAL A 27 -15.87 10.93 -17.29
CA VAL A 27 -14.68 11.67 -16.89
C VAL A 27 -14.95 12.47 -15.61
N ASP A 28 -16.10 13.13 -15.50
CA ASP A 28 -16.52 13.87 -14.32
C ASP A 28 -16.76 12.93 -13.13
N ALA A 29 -17.40 11.78 -13.35
CA ALA A 29 -17.55 10.73 -12.34
C ALA A 29 -16.19 10.13 -11.93
N TRP A 30 -15.28 9.92 -12.87
CA TRP A 30 -13.92 9.46 -12.62
C TRP A 30 -13.11 10.47 -11.79
N PHE A 31 -13.20 11.76 -12.12
CA PHE A 31 -12.58 12.84 -11.36
C PHE A 31 -13.22 13.03 -9.98
N ALA A 32 -14.54 12.84 -9.85
CA ALA A 32 -15.23 12.83 -8.56
C ALA A 32 -14.79 11.65 -7.67
N VAL A 33 -14.42 10.51 -8.28
CA VAL A 33 -13.87 9.34 -7.59
C VAL A 33 -12.40 9.55 -7.20
N GLN A 34 -11.62 10.27 -8.02
CA GLN A 34 -10.21 10.59 -7.73
C GLN A 34 -10.08 11.46 -6.47
N LEU A 35 -9.36 10.91 -5.48
CA LEU A 35 -9.08 11.51 -4.17
C LEU A 35 -8.39 12.89 -4.19
N ALA A 36 -7.92 13.37 -5.35
CA ALA A 36 -7.25 14.66 -5.45
C ALA A 36 -8.20 15.85 -5.19
N HIS A 37 -9.50 15.70 -5.44
CA HIS A 37 -10.43 16.84 -5.40
C HIS A 37 -11.16 17.02 -4.05
N TYR A 38 -11.32 15.96 -3.25
CA TYR A 38 -12.14 16.00 -2.03
C TYR A 38 -11.39 15.71 -0.71
N GLY A 39 -10.06 15.65 -0.74
CA GLY A 39 -9.24 15.61 0.45
C GLY A 39 -8.73 17.00 0.82
N GLY A 40 -9.57 17.85 1.42
CA GLY A 40 -9.24 19.22 1.91
C GLY A 40 -8.20 19.27 3.03
N LYS A 41 -7.16 18.44 2.96
CA LYS A 41 -6.05 18.28 3.89
C LYS A 41 -4.69 18.14 3.20
N TYR A 42 -4.58 18.47 1.91
CA TYR A 42 -3.27 18.77 1.34
C TYR A 42 -2.89 20.17 1.81
N SER A 43 -1.91 20.28 2.72
CA SER A 43 -1.38 21.58 3.14
C SER A 43 -0.98 22.37 1.89
N ILE A 44 -1.40 23.63 1.81
CA ILE A 44 -1.01 24.57 0.74
C ILE A 44 0.52 24.55 0.55
N GLU A 45 1.25 24.38 1.65
CA GLU A 45 2.71 24.24 1.69
C GLU A 45 3.21 23.08 0.82
N ARG A 46 2.51 21.94 0.78
CA ARG A 46 2.91 20.79 -0.05
C ARG A 46 2.65 21.04 -1.53
N MET A 47 1.62 21.82 -1.85
CA MET A 47 1.32 22.22 -3.23
C MET A 47 2.36 23.23 -3.72
N LEU A 48 2.68 24.24 -2.90
CA LEU A 48 3.71 25.23 -3.19
C LEU A 48 5.10 24.57 -3.31
N ALA A 49 5.46 23.65 -2.41
CA ALA A 49 6.72 22.92 -2.49
C ALA A 49 6.82 22.04 -3.75
N LEU A 50 5.70 21.48 -4.23
CA LEU A 50 5.66 20.71 -5.47
C LEU A 50 5.80 21.62 -6.70
N GLU A 51 5.15 22.77 -6.70
CA GLU A 51 5.26 23.79 -7.76
C GLU A 51 6.70 24.32 -7.86
N GLU A 52 7.31 24.66 -6.72
CA GLU A 52 8.71 25.09 -6.63
C GLU A 52 9.65 23.98 -7.12
N TYR A 53 9.44 22.74 -6.68
CA TYR A 53 10.21 21.60 -7.15
C TYR A 53 10.06 21.39 -8.67
N SER A 54 8.86 21.53 -9.23
CA SER A 54 8.61 21.36 -10.66
C SER A 54 9.20 22.49 -11.50
N ARG A 55 9.34 23.69 -10.95
CA ARG A 55 9.88 24.86 -11.64
C ARG A 55 11.41 24.80 -11.75
N ASP A 56 12.08 24.36 -10.69
CA ASP A 56 13.55 24.36 -10.62
C ASP A 56 14.19 23.02 -11.03
N THR A 57 13.41 21.95 -11.19
CA THR A 57 13.93 20.61 -11.47
C THR A 57 13.88 20.24 -12.95
N SER A 58 14.98 19.66 -13.47
CA SER A 58 15.05 19.14 -14.83
C SER A 58 14.08 17.95 -15.05
N LEU A 59 13.49 17.87 -16.25
CA LEU A 59 12.56 16.80 -16.64
C LEU A 59 13.17 15.40 -16.43
N THR A 60 14.48 15.25 -16.62
CA THR A 60 15.22 14.01 -16.34
C THR A 60 15.14 13.60 -14.87
N ARG A 61 15.26 14.52 -13.92
CA ARG A 61 15.15 14.21 -12.49
C ARG A 61 13.71 13.90 -12.12
N VAL A 62 12.73 14.58 -12.71
CA VAL A 62 11.31 14.26 -12.53
C VAL A 62 11.00 12.84 -13.01
N LEU A 63 11.43 12.48 -14.23
CA LEU A 63 11.25 11.14 -14.79
C LEU A 63 11.97 10.08 -13.96
N LEU A 64 13.22 10.34 -13.54
CA LEU A 64 13.98 9.42 -12.71
C LEU A 64 13.30 9.19 -11.35
N VAL A 65 12.79 10.22 -10.69
CA VAL A 65 12.09 10.05 -9.41
C VAL A 65 10.76 9.32 -9.61
N THR A 66 9.99 9.69 -10.63
CA THR A 66 8.63 9.16 -10.84
C THR A 66 8.63 7.72 -11.35
N VAL A 67 9.56 7.37 -12.25
CA VAL A 67 9.69 6.03 -12.84
C VAL A 67 10.68 5.18 -12.06
N GLY A 68 11.79 5.76 -11.61
CA GLY A 68 12.83 5.03 -10.88
C GLY A 68 12.35 4.54 -9.52
N SER A 69 11.50 5.29 -8.80
CA SER A 69 10.95 4.84 -7.52
C SER A 69 10.13 3.54 -7.64
N PRO A 70 9.11 3.44 -8.52
CA PRO A 70 8.40 2.17 -8.72
C PRO A 70 9.29 1.09 -9.34
N LEU A 71 10.19 1.44 -10.26
CA LEU A 71 11.11 0.47 -10.85
C LEU A 71 12.04 -0.17 -9.81
N LEU A 72 12.52 0.62 -8.84
CA LEU A 72 13.33 0.13 -7.73
C LEU A 72 12.53 -0.88 -6.88
N VAL A 73 11.27 -0.58 -6.58
CA VAL A 73 10.39 -1.51 -5.86
C VAL A 73 10.19 -2.79 -6.67
N PHE A 74 9.93 -2.70 -7.97
CA PHE A 74 9.81 -3.88 -8.84
C PHE A 74 11.09 -4.71 -8.87
N ALA A 75 12.26 -4.07 -8.98
CA ALA A 75 13.55 -4.76 -8.98
C ALA A 75 13.77 -5.53 -7.67
N VAL A 76 13.48 -4.92 -6.51
CA VAL A 76 13.57 -5.58 -5.20
C VAL A 76 12.62 -6.77 -5.11
N VAL A 77 11.38 -6.61 -5.58
CA VAL A 77 10.39 -7.70 -5.59
C VAL A 77 10.85 -8.83 -6.50
N LEU A 78 11.32 -8.56 -7.72
CA LEU A 78 11.82 -9.59 -8.63
C LEU A 78 13.05 -10.30 -8.08
N LEU A 79 13.97 -9.56 -7.44
CA LEU A 79 15.12 -10.14 -6.77
C LEU A 79 14.69 -11.06 -5.64
N GLN A 80 13.71 -10.64 -4.83
CA GLN A 80 13.13 -11.50 -3.79
C GLN A 80 12.47 -12.74 -4.40
N GLU A 81 11.72 -12.60 -5.50
CA GLU A 81 11.04 -13.72 -6.18
C GLU A 81 12.01 -14.67 -6.89
N SER A 82 13.22 -14.23 -7.21
CA SER A 82 14.26 -15.09 -7.79
C SER A 82 14.81 -16.13 -6.81
N ILE A 83 14.61 -15.93 -5.51
CA ILE A 83 15.09 -16.85 -4.46
C ILE A 83 14.16 -18.06 -4.40
N PRO A 84 14.60 -19.28 -4.71
CA PRO A 84 13.72 -20.42 -4.83
C PRO A 84 13.07 -20.76 -3.48
N LEU A 85 11.77 -21.04 -3.52
CA LEU A 85 11.05 -21.66 -2.41
C LEU A 85 11.23 -23.18 -2.49
N GLN A 86 11.51 -23.80 -1.36
CA GLN A 86 11.59 -25.25 -1.23
C GLN A 86 10.19 -25.82 -1.04
N ASP A 87 10.06 -27.15 -1.09
CA ASP A 87 8.79 -27.82 -0.80
C ASP A 87 8.36 -27.50 0.65
N PRO A 88 7.17 -26.91 0.87
CA PRO A 88 6.66 -26.66 2.20
C PRO A 88 6.51 -27.94 3.05
N ALA A 89 6.30 -29.10 2.42
CA ALA A 89 6.19 -30.39 3.10
C ALA A 89 7.50 -30.86 3.73
N ALA A 90 8.65 -30.39 3.23
CA ALA A 90 9.97 -30.65 3.83
C ALA A 90 10.18 -29.93 5.17
N GLY A 91 9.23 -29.08 5.57
CA GLY A 91 9.21 -28.41 6.86
C GLY A 91 10.09 -27.17 6.93
N TRP A 92 9.96 -26.45 8.04
CA TRP A 92 10.51 -25.10 8.18
C TRP A 92 12.04 -25.02 8.14
N LYS A 93 12.75 -26.09 8.52
CA LYS A 93 14.22 -26.15 8.52
C LYS A 93 14.81 -26.24 7.11
N ALA A 94 14.14 -26.93 6.20
CA ALA A 94 14.58 -27.08 4.81
C ALA A 94 14.29 -25.82 3.96
N ASN A 95 13.38 -24.96 4.43
CA ASN A 95 12.87 -23.80 3.69
C ASN A 95 13.68 -22.52 3.95
N TYR A 96 14.97 -22.51 3.64
CA TYR A 96 15.83 -21.34 3.84
C TYR A 96 15.42 -20.13 2.97
N GLY A 97 14.93 -20.39 1.75
CA GLY A 97 14.50 -19.34 0.82
C GLY A 97 13.31 -18.54 1.36
N PHE A 98 12.40 -19.22 2.04
CA PHE A 98 11.27 -18.60 2.73
C PHE A 98 11.74 -17.60 3.79
N TRP A 99 12.71 -17.97 4.63
CA TRP A 99 13.22 -17.10 5.68
C TRP A 99 13.94 -15.86 5.15
N PHE A 100 14.68 -15.99 4.05
CA PHE A 100 15.33 -14.84 3.42
C PHE A 100 14.30 -13.85 2.88
N ARG A 101 13.29 -14.35 2.15
CA ARG A 101 12.17 -13.53 1.64
C ARG A 101 11.44 -12.82 2.78
N VAL A 102 11.15 -13.53 3.88
CA VAL A 102 10.55 -12.95 5.09
C VAL A 102 11.42 -11.83 5.67
N GLY A 103 12.75 -12.00 5.71
CA GLY A 103 13.67 -10.97 6.19
C GLY A 103 13.62 -9.70 5.34
N ILE A 104 13.62 -9.83 4.00
CA ILE A 104 13.47 -8.69 3.08
C ILE A 104 12.15 -7.97 3.33
N VAL A 105 11.04 -8.70 3.43
CA VAL A 105 9.73 -8.09 3.68
C VAL A 105 9.69 -7.41 5.05
N GLY A 106 10.29 -8.01 6.09
CA GLY A 106 10.39 -7.41 7.41
C GLY A 106 11.16 -6.08 7.40
N ILE A 107 12.26 -6.00 6.65
CA ILE A 107 13.01 -4.75 6.43
C ILE A 107 12.13 -3.72 5.71
N ALA A 108 11.42 -4.13 4.65
CA ALA A 108 10.53 -3.25 3.90
C ALA A 108 9.37 -2.71 4.77
N VAL A 109 8.80 -3.55 5.64
CA VAL A 109 7.80 -3.16 6.64
C VAL A 109 8.41 -2.17 7.64
N GLY A 110 9.65 -2.36 8.07
CA GLY A 110 10.37 -1.41 8.92
C GLY A 110 10.51 -0.03 8.26
N ILE A 111 10.96 0.01 7.00
CA ILE A 111 11.08 1.26 6.23
C ILE A 111 9.71 1.94 6.12
N ALA A 112 8.68 1.21 5.67
CA ALA A 112 7.32 1.73 5.55
C ALA A 112 6.81 2.28 6.89
N THR A 113 7.05 1.57 7.98
CA THR A 113 6.63 2.01 9.32
C THR A 113 7.32 3.30 9.73
N THR A 114 8.62 3.46 9.47
CA THR A 114 9.32 4.72 9.79
C THR A 114 8.78 5.91 9.00
N VAL A 115 8.39 5.70 7.75
CA VAL A 115 7.72 6.72 6.93
C VAL A 115 6.35 7.07 7.52
N HIS A 116 5.56 6.07 7.94
CA HIS A 116 4.28 6.30 8.60
C HIS A 116 4.47 7.04 9.95
N LEU A 117 5.44 6.65 10.77
CA LEU A 117 5.71 7.34 12.03
C LEU A 117 6.09 8.81 11.80
N ARG A 118 6.90 9.10 10.79
CA ARG A 118 7.31 10.47 10.45
C ARG A 118 6.14 11.32 9.96
N LEU A 119 5.33 10.78 9.05
CA LEU A 119 4.20 11.50 8.45
C LEU A 119 3.03 11.72 9.42
N TRP A 120 2.76 10.77 10.32
CA TRP A 120 1.54 10.77 11.12
C TRP A 120 1.77 11.22 12.57
N ILE A 121 2.94 10.92 13.15
CA ILE A 121 3.30 11.30 14.52
C ILE A 121 4.20 12.55 14.53
N GLY A 122 4.71 12.98 13.36
CA GLY A 122 5.54 14.19 13.25
C GLY A 122 6.93 14.02 13.87
N ILE A 123 7.43 12.79 13.94
CA ILE A 123 8.75 12.50 14.54
C ILE A 123 9.84 12.80 13.49
N HIS A 124 10.28 14.06 13.45
CA HIS A 124 11.27 14.50 12.46
C HIS A 124 12.72 14.23 12.87
N LYS A 125 13.00 14.05 14.17
CA LYS A 125 14.37 13.98 14.74
C LYS A 125 14.90 12.56 14.96
N ILE A 126 14.56 11.60 14.11
CA ILE A 126 15.11 10.24 14.22
C ILE A 126 16.43 10.15 13.44
N SER A 127 17.50 9.70 14.10
CA SER A 127 18.79 9.39 13.45
C SER A 127 18.64 8.28 12.41
N THR A 128 19.29 8.43 11.25
CA THR A 128 19.32 7.42 10.18
C THR A 128 19.83 6.08 10.70
N LEU A 129 20.82 6.09 11.59
CA LEU A 129 21.38 4.87 12.17
C LEU A 129 20.34 4.11 13.00
N CYS A 130 19.56 4.81 13.83
CA CYS A 130 18.47 4.21 14.60
C CYS A 130 17.39 3.61 13.67
N THR A 131 17.15 4.25 12.53
CA THR A 131 16.22 3.74 11.50
C THR A 131 16.72 2.45 10.87
N ILE A 132 18.01 2.38 10.53
CA ILE A 132 18.65 1.17 9.99
C ILE A 132 18.57 0.03 11.00
N PHE A 133 18.96 0.28 12.26
CA PHE A 133 18.88 -0.73 13.31
C PHE A 133 17.46 -1.24 13.51
N TYR A 134 16.46 -0.37 13.47
CA TYR A 134 15.07 -0.76 13.55
C TYR A 134 14.61 -1.63 12.38
N CYS A 135 15.01 -1.31 11.15
CA CYS A 135 14.65 -2.10 9.98
C CYS A 135 15.26 -3.51 10.06
N ILE A 136 16.53 -3.60 10.46
CA ILE A 136 17.22 -4.88 10.68
C ILE A 136 16.54 -5.66 11.82
N ALA A 137 16.25 -5.02 12.95
CA ALA A 137 15.58 -5.63 14.09
C ALA A 137 14.19 -6.16 13.72
N THR A 138 13.45 -5.44 12.85
CA THR A 138 12.16 -5.88 12.34
C THR A 138 12.31 -7.12 11.46
N GLY A 139 13.28 -7.13 10.54
CA GLY A 139 13.59 -8.30 9.70
C GLY A 139 13.95 -9.55 10.53
N ILE A 140 14.88 -9.39 11.48
CA ILE A 140 15.28 -10.48 12.39
C ILE A 140 14.10 -10.93 13.26
N GLY A 141 13.31 -9.99 13.78
CA GLY A 141 12.14 -10.27 14.62
C GLY A 141 11.06 -11.08 13.91
N TYR A 142 10.81 -10.79 12.62
CA TYR A 142 9.93 -11.61 11.79
C TYR A 142 10.48 -13.04 11.65
N ILE A 143 11.74 -13.19 11.24
CA ILE A 143 12.36 -14.52 11.07
C ILE A 143 12.31 -15.32 12.37
N SER A 144 12.75 -14.75 13.48
CA SER A 144 12.83 -15.45 14.77
C SER A 144 11.44 -15.84 15.28
N SER A 145 10.47 -14.94 15.21
CA SER A 145 9.10 -15.21 15.62
C SER A 145 8.40 -16.21 14.70
N GLY A 146 8.71 -16.16 13.41
CA GLY A 146 8.23 -17.14 12.43
C GLY A 146 8.80 -18.53 12.70
N ILE A 147 10.09 -18.64 13.00
CA ILE A 147 10.71 -19.92 13.38
C ILE A 147 10.07 -20.44 14.67
N ALA A 148 9.92 -19.60 15.69
CA ALA A 148 9.27 -19.99 16.95
C ALA A 148 7.83 -20.48 16.72
N ALA A 149 7.03 -19.74 15.93
CA ALA A 149 5.68 -20.15 15.57
C ALA A 149 5.67 -21.47 14.79
N ALA A 150 6.59 -21.64 13.84
CA ALA A 150 6.72 -22.87 13.04
C ALA A 150 7.16 -24.08 13.89
N THR A 151 7.86 -23.87 15.01
CA THR A 151 8.22 -24.96 15.94
C THR A 151 7.06 -25.43 16.81
N VAL A 152 6.13 -24.53 17.17
CA VAL A 152 5.04 -24.83 18.12
C VAL A 152 3.74 -25.19 17.40
N TRP A 153 3.53 -24.66 16.19
CA TRP A 153 2.26 -24.79 15.49
C TRP A 153 2.37 -25.61 14.20
N VAL A 154 2.28 -24.96 13.02
CA VAL A 154 2.30 -25.62 11.71
C VAL A 154 3.08 -24.76 10.73
N PHE A 155 3.85 -25.41 9.85
CA PHE A 155 4.51 -24.80 8.71
C PHE A 155 3.89 -25.32 7.39
N PRO A 156 3.63 -24.45 6.40
CA PRO A 156 3.80 -22.99 6.39
C PRO A 156 2.74 -22.26 7.23
N ILE A 157 3.12 -21.13 7.84
CA ILE A 157 2.22 -20.36 8.70
C ILE A 157 1.16 -19.64 7.84
N PRO A 158 -0.15 -19.86 8.07
CA PRO A 158 -1.20 -19.20 7.32
C PRO A 158 -1.20 -17.69 7.61
N PHE A 159 -1.45 -16.88 6.56
CA PHE A 159 -1.53 -15.42 6.65
C PHE A 159 -0.37 -14.79 7.46
N TYR A 160 0.87 -15.19 7.18
CA TYR A 160 2.07 -14.88 7.97
C TYR A 160 2.14 -13.43 8.51
N MET A 161 1.90 -12.43 7.64
CA MET A 161 1.95 -11.01 8.02
C MET A 161 0.85 -10.60 9.01
N PHE A 162 -0.32 -11.22 8.93
CA PHE A 162 -1.42 -11.02 9.87
C PHE A 162 -1.12 -11.73 11.19
N THR A 163 -0.75 -13.01 11.12
CA THR A 163 -0.48 -13.88 12.27
C THR A 163 0.64 -13.31 13.15
N LEU A 164 1.69 -12.74 12.55
CA LEU A 164 2.80 -12.11 13.28
C LEU A 164 2.66 -10.59 13.41
N GLY A 165 1.52 -10.00 13.08
CA GLY A 165 1.31 -8.55 13.21
C GLY A 165 1.47 -8.02 14.65
N GLY A 166 1.20 -8.87 15.65
CA GLY A 166 1.44 -8.55 17.05
C GLY A 166 2.92 -8.35 17.38
N VAL A 167 3.82 -9.16 16.78
CA VAL A 167 5.27 -9.04 16.97
C VAL A 167 5.76 -7.69 16.48
N THR A 168 5.34 -7.27 15.29
CA THR A 168 5.69 -5.97 14.72
C THR A 168 5.22 -4.83 15.60
N SER A 169 4.03 -4.95 16.18
CA SER A 169 3.51 -3.96 17.13
C SER A 169 4.39 -3.84 18.38
N LEU A 170 4.88 -4.96 18.92
CA LEU A 170 5.81 -4.97 20.05
C LEU A 170 7.17 -4.33 19.69
N ILE A 171 7.72 -4.65 18.52
CA ILE A 171 8.99 -4.08 18.05
C ILE A 171 8.84 -2.56 17.84
N ILE A 172 7.71 -2.10 17.29
CA ILE A 172 7.41 -0.67 17.15
C ILE A 172 7.33 0.03 18.51
N LEU A 173 6.63 -0.56 19.48
CA LEU A 173 6.50 0.01 20.82
C LEU A 173 7.87 0.11 21.52
N ALA A 174 8.68 -0.95 21.44
CA ALA A 174 10.04 -0.95 21.97
C ALA A 174 10.90 0.12 21.28
N TYR A 175 10.80 0.24 19.96
CA TYR A 175 11.52 1.24 19.18
C TYR A 175 11.17 2.68 19.59
N ILE A 176 9.88 3.01 19.64
CA ILE A 176 9.40 4.33 20.10
C ILE A 176 9.90 4.59 21.52
N ARG A 177 9.82 3.60 22.41
CA ARG A 177 10.25 3.72 23.80
C ARG A 177 11.76 3.93 23.97
N ILE A 178 12.59 3.33 23.11
CA ILE A 178 14.05 3.46 23.12
C ILE A 178 14.48 4.79 22.50
N VAL A 179 13.93 5.15 21.33
CA VAL A 179 14.36 6.33 20.57
C VAL A 179 13.80 7.63 21.14
N MET A 180 12.54 7.64 21.60
CA MET A 180 11.88 8.85 22.09
C MET A 180 11.87 8.96 23.62
N GLY A 181 12.28 7.89 24.32
CA GLY A 181 12.28 7.83 25.77
C GLY A 181 10.89 7.64 26.37
N SER A 182 10.83 7.51 27.71
CA SER A 182 9.59 7.16 28.41
C SER A 182 8.53 8.26 28.34
N ARG A 183 8.93 9.53 28.38
CA ARG A 183 7.99 10.66 28.47
C ARG A 183 7.18 10.81 27.19
N ALA A 184 7.85 10.87 26.04
CA ALA A 184 7.18 10.97 24.74
C ALA A 184 6.38 9.71 24.38
N PHE A 185 6.82 8.53 24.83
CA PHE A 185 6.05 7.29 24.68
C PHE A 185 4.68 7.38 25.37
N TRP A 186 4.65 7.83 26.63
CA TRP A 186 3.40 8.00 27.37
C TRP A 186 2.53 9.10 26.78
N GLU A 187 3.13 10.17 26.26
CA GLU A 187 2.38 11.25 25.59
C GLU A 187 1.67 10.76 24.33
N ILE A 188 2.35 9.98 23.47
CA ILE A 188 1.72 9.33 22.31
C ILE A 188 0.62 8.37 22.77
N PHE A 189 0.86 7.62 23.85
CA PHE A 189 -0.12 6.67 24.37
C PHE A 189 -1.38 7.36 24.93
N HIS A 190 -1.21 8.56 25.49
CA HIS A 190 -2.32 9.36 26.02
C HIS A 190 -3.10 10.09 24.90
N GLN A 191 -2.53 10.22 23.71
CA GLN A 191 -3.20 10.77 22.53
C GLN A 191 -4.08 9.72 21.84
N HIS A 192 -5.25 9.46 22.43
CA HIS A 192 -6.22 8.47 21.95
C HIS A 192 -6.63 8.64 20.48
N GLU A 193 -6.62 9.86 19.94
CA GLU A 193 -6.91 10.10 18.52
C GLU A 193 -5.83 9.54 17.58
N LEU A 194 -4.55 9.72 17.91
CA LEU A 194 -3.45 9.17 17.13
C LEU A 194 -3.47 7.65 17.16
N LEU A 195 -3.66 7.06 18.35
CA LEU A 195 -3.79 5.61 18.51
C LEU A 195 -4.99 5.05 17.74
N ARG A 196 -6.13 5.74 17.75
CA ARG A 196 -7.32 5.32 16.99
C ARG A 196 -7.02 5.31 15.49
N ARG A 197 -6.35 6.34 14.96
CA ARG A 197 -5.97 6.41 13.54
C ARG A 197 -4.96 5.32 13.17
N MET A 198 -3.93 5.11 13.99
CA MET A 198 -2.95 4.04 13.77
C MET A 198 -3.63 2.67 13.78
N LYS A 199 -4.50 2.41 14.76
CA LYS A 199 -5.26 1.18 14.84
C LYS A 199 -6.15 0.96 13.60
N GLN A 200 -6.83 1.99 13.12
CA GLN A 200 -7.65 1.90 11.90
C GLN A 200 -6.81 1.52 10.68
N ILE A 201 -5.63 2.13 10.52
CA ILE A 201 -4.71 1.79 9.42
C ILE A 201 -4.21 0.36 9.56
N SER A 202 -3.82 -0.07 10.76
CA SER A 202 -3.37 -1.44 11.01
C SER A 202 -4.48 -2.46 10.74
N ILE A 203 -5.73 -2.17 11.12
CA ILE A 203 -6.89 -3.01 10.81
C ILE A 203 -7.12 -3.08 9.31
N LEU A 204 -7.02 -1.95 8.61
CA LEU A 204 -7.20 -1.92 7.16
C LEU A 204 -6.12 -2.74 6.44
N GLN A 205 -4.86 -2.59 6.87
CA GLN A 205 -3.75 -3.35 6.33
C GLN A 205 -3.88 -4.86 6.62
N ALA A 206 -4.30 -5.21 7.84
CA ALA A 206 -4.61 -6.58 8.23
C ALA A 206 -5.72 -7.18 7.35
N PHE A 207 -6.78 -6.41 7.10
CA PHE A 207 -7.88 -6.83 6.23
C PHE A 207 -7.40 -7.11 4.80
N LEU A 208 -6.54 -6.26 4.24
CA LEU A 208 -5.94 -6.48 2.92
C LEU A 208 -5.13 -7.78 2.84
N TYR A 209 -4.40 -8.15 3.89
CA TYR A 209 -3.66 -9.41 3.93
C TYR A 209 -4.55 -10.66 3.90
N VAL A 210 -5.81 -10.55 4.30
CA VAL A 210 -6.77 -11.67 4.27
C VAL A 210 -7.58 -11.68 2.99
N VAL A 211 -8.05 -10.52 2.54
CA VAL A 211 -8.88 -10.41 1.33
C VAL A 211 -8.09 -10.74 0.07
N TYR A 212 -6.80 -10.37 0.01
CA TYR A 212 -6.00 -10.61 -1.19
C TYR A 212 -5.81 -12.11 -1.49
N PRO A 213 -5.41 -12.99 -0.54
CA PRO A 213 -5.41 -14.43 -0.77
C PRO A 213 -6.78 -15.00 -1.14
N PHE A 214 -7.86 -14.51 -0.52
CA PHE A 214 -9.22 -14.94 -0.86
C PHE A 214 -9.58 -14.59 -2.30
N TYR A 215 -9.27 -13.35 -2.71
CA TYR A 215 -9.41 -12.88 -4.08
C TYR A 215 -8.57 -13.73 -5.04
N GLN A 216 -7.33 -14.06 -4.69
CA GLN A 216 -6.46 -14.91 -5.51
C GLN A 216 -7.05 -16.31 -5.71
N VAL A 217 -7.60 -16.92 -4.67
CA VAL A 217 -8.29 -18.22 -4.77
C VAL A 217 -9.52 -18.11 -5.66
N LEU A 218 -10.35 -17.08 -5.46
CA LEU A 218 -11.54 -16.83 -6.26
C LEU A 218 -11.18 -16.63 -7.74
N PHE A 219 -10.16 -15.82 -8.02
CA PHE A 219 -9.67 -15.58 -9.37
C PHE A 219 -9.14 -16.87 -10.00
N THR A 220 -8.34 -17.65 -9.28
CA THR A 220 -7.81 -18.93 -9.79
C THR A 220 -8.92 -19.92 -10.15
N LYS A 221 -10.01 -19.95 -9.37
CA LYS A 221 -11.17 -20.81 -9.63
C LYS A 221 -12.06 -20.33 -10.76
N THR A 222 -12.07 -19.03 -11.04
CA THR A 222 -12.90 -18.39 -12.08
C THR A 222 -12.13 -18.08 -13.36
N ASN A 223 -10.81 -18.28 -13.34
CA ASN A 223 -9.96 -18.17 -14.51
C ASN A 223 -10.46 -19.11 -15.61
N HIS A 224 -10.62 -18.61 -16.84
CA HIS A 224 -11.23 -19.32 -17.97
C HIS A 224 -12.74 -19.61 -17.88
N THR A 225 -13.48 -18.90 -17.02
CA THR A 225 -14.95 -18.93 -16.99
C THR A 225 -15.57 -17.57 -17.29
N ASN A 226 -16.87 -17.54 -17.59
CA ASN A 226 -17.64 -16.31 -17.83
C ASN A 226 -17.63 -15.32 -16.65
N TYR A 227 -17.14 -15.74 -15.48
CA TYR A 227 -17.07 -14.93 -14.26
C TYR A 227 -15.71 -14.22 -14.05
N GLU A 228 -14.75 -14.36 -14.97
CA GLU A 228 -13.45 -13.70 -14.88
C GLU A 228 -13.57 -12.16 -14.81
N LEU A 229 -14.39 -11.59 -15.69
CA LEU A 229 -14.57 -10.14 -15.81
C LEU A 229 -15.26 -9.52 -14.57
N PRO A 230 -16.36 -10.12 -14.03
CA PRO A 230 -16.92 -9.72 -12.74
C PRO A 230 -15.92 -9.81 -11.57
N VAL A 231 -15.09 -10.85 -11.51
CA VAL A 231 -14.10 -11.01 -10.43
C VAL A 231 -13.02 -9.93 -10.52
N ILE A 232 -12.52 -9.60 -11.72
CA ILE A 232 -11.57 -8.49 -11.89
C ILE A 232 -12.18 -7.15 -11.44
N MET A 233 -13.46 -6.92 -11.74
CA MET A 233 -14.20 -5.71 -11.33
C MET A 233 -14.48 -5.64 -9.81
N LEU A 234 -14.36 -6.76 -9.09
CA LEU A 234 -14.46 -6.79 -7.63
C LEU A 234 -13.35 -5.96 -6.96
N LEU A 235 -12.14 -5.95 -7.52
CA LEU A 235 -10.99 -5.27 -6.93
C LEU A 235 -11.13 -3.73 -6.95
N PRO A 236 -11.54 -3.08 -8.06
CA PRO A 236 -11.96 -1.68 -8.08
C PRO A 236 -13.15 -1.38 -7.17
N ALA A 237 -14.18 -2.23 -7.16
CA ALA A 237 -15.38 -2.02 -6.33
C ALA A 237 -15.04 -2.07 -4.84
N PHE A 238 -14.20 -3.02 -4.43
CA PHE A 238 -13.70 -3.14 -3.08
C PHE A 238 -12.88 -1.92 -2.65
N ARG A 239 -12.02 -1.39 -3.54
CA ARG A 239 -11.31 -0.12 -3.30
C ARG A 239 -12.25 1.07 -3.09
N LEU A 240 -13.41 1.08 -3.74
CA LEU A 240 -14.42 2.13 -3.56
C LEU A 240 -15.14 2.01 -2.21
N VAL A 241 -15.39 0.78 -1.73
CA VAL A 241 -16.11 0.52 -0.47
C VAL A 241 -15.22 0.67 0.77
N ILE A 242 -13.91 0.38 0.64
CA ILE A 242 -12.93 0.54 1.73
C ILE A 242 -12.64 2.00 2.08
N LYS A 243 -12.95 2.92 1.16
CA LYS A 243 -12.73 4.35 1.33
C LYS A 243 -13.63 4.93 2.42
#